data_AF-A0A4R9C390-F1
#
_entry.id   AF-A0A4R9C390-F1
#
_cell.length_a   1.000
_cell.length_b   1.000
_cell.length_c   1.000
_cell.angle_alpha   90.00
_cell.angle_beta   90.00
_cell.angle_gamma   90.00
#
_symmetry.space_group_name_H-M   'P 1'
#
loop_
_entity.id
_entity.type
_entity.pdbx_description
1 polymer ?
#
loop_
_entity_poly.entity_id
_entity_poly.type
_entity_poly.pdbx_seq_one_letter_code
_entity_poly.pdbx_strand_id
1 'polypeptide(L)'
;MCLINRVKNIIFLLLIFTVSSLMLLVTDNIVSASTDNFVKDDAGNIKYILEGQIQYNWKYIDGSWYYFDSDTGNMKYGWQKISDKWYYLDEESGQMHTSWSKINDDWYFLDRENGDMKTGWKKINNKWYFLDRKNGDMKTGWEKINNKWYFLDRENGDMKTGWEKVDGKWYFLDRKDGDMKTGWKEIDDKWYFLDRENGDMKTGWLNLGSKQYYLDPINGDMKSGTFLVEGVKYSTTSNGNIIFEDIKEIGNQKLSINEMIAIFKNNKTKIEAVDISEWNGDSIYWDELKSKGIKAVIVRGGYSTDEDRNARRNIREALQKGFNVGAYWAMYPLNKEEARKEAEAFNNLMKEFKGRIELPLFADFEYFSDNYANGKGVTFTRETRTDVVVEFLETLKNYGWYVGNYTNVDYAENYFDYTRLEKYDIWLADWRTEPSRKWLEKSGMHQYSSSGEAVGNGSKTTDMNHIFYDYPSIIKNLGFNGFIATYKLPKLPEKIEKPIDDVKRKIVKKSIDTIAREVLDGKWGYGDDRKNRLEEAGYNYYDVQKRVNEILGY
;
A
#
# COMPACT_ATOMS: atom_id res chain seq x y z
N MET A 1 31.45 83.60 44.72
CA MET A 1 31.19 85.06 44.80
C MET A 1 29.73 85.22 45.22
N CYS A 2 29.48 85.81 46.40
CA CYS A 2 28.18 86.07 47.09
C CYS A 2 27.11 84.94 47.12
N LEU A 3 26.64 84.41 48.26
CA LEU A 3 25.99 84.99 49.46
C LEU A 3 24.54 85.53 49.25
N ILE A 4 23.57 84.79 49.82
CA ILE A 4 22.66 85.20 50.92
C ILE A 4 21.20 85.68 50.66
N ASN A 5 20.31 85.18 51.56
CA ASN A 5 18.98 85.66 52.01
C ASN A 5 17.71 85.35 51.17
N ARG A 6 16.51 85.20 51.78
CA ARG A 6 16.02 85.73 53.09
C ARG A 6 14.87 84.92 53.75
N VAL A 7 14.67 85.11 55.06
CA VAL A 7 13.66 84.46 55.96
C VAL A 7 12.54 85.41 56.43
N LYS A 8 11.36 84.86 56.79
CA LYS A 8 10.27 85.34 57.69
C LYS A 8 9.47 84.10 58.17
N ASN A 9 8.65 84.02 59.23
CA ASN A 9 8.38 84.70 60.53
C ASN A 9 7.69 83.61 61.44
N ILE A 10 7.89 83.44 62.75
CA ILE A 10 7.67 84.30 63.95
C ILE A 10 6.17 84.35 64.37
N ILE A 11 5.70 83.50 65.32
CA ILE A 11 5.54 83.68 66.81
C ILE A 11 4.15 84.25 67.21
N PHE A 12 3.44 83.98 68.34
CA PHE A 12 3.44 82.99 69.45
C PHE A 12 2.29 83.36 70.47
N LEU A 13 2.20 82.69 71.64
CA LEU A 13 1.40 82.93 72.89
C LEU A 13 -0.05 82.40 73.04
N LEU A 14 -0.60 82.17 74.26
CA LEU A 14 -0.19 81.35 75.46
C LEU A 14 -1.33 81.32 76.52
N LEU A 15 -1.10 80.61 77.67
CA LEU A 15 -1.89 80.56 78.95
C LEU A 15 -3.13 79.61 78.94
N ILE A 16 -3.50 78.85 80.00
CA ILE A 16 -3.10 78.84 81.43
C ILE A 16 -3.42 77.50 82.20
N PHE A 17 -2.70 77.18 83.30
CA PHE A 17 -2.94 76.20 84.42
C PHE A 17 -3.25 74.69 84.11
N THR A 18 -2.84 73.66 84.89
CA THR A 18 -2.15 73.52 86.22
C THR A 18 -1.22 72.28 86.27
N VAL A 19 -0.43 72.12 87.34
CA VAL A 19 0.70 71.18 87.49
C VAL A 19 0.39 69.87 88.27
N SER A 20 1.11 68.79 87.87
CA SER A 20 1.57 67.59 88.62
C SER A 20 0.85 66.26 88.28
N SER A 21 1.52 65.11 88.10
CA SER A 21 2.97 64.81 88.11
C SER A 21 3.32 63.66 87.15
N LEU A 22 4.21 63.93 86.19
CA LEU A 22 5.42 63.16 85.88
C LEU A 22 5.38 61.61 85.91
N MET A 23 5.32 60.97 84.73
CA MET A 23 6.34 59.96 84.39
C MET A 23 6.60 59.84 82.88
N LEU A 24 7.86 60.14 82.53
CA LEU A 24 8.66 59.73 81.35
C LEU A 24 8.15 59.88 79.89
N LEU A 25 9.05 60.47 79.10
CA LEU A 25 9.26 60.25 77.66
C LEU A 25 9.32 58.73 77.36
N VAL A 26 8.94 58.24 76.17
CA VAL A 26 9.54 58.58 74.87
C VAL A 26 8.50 58.81 73.78
N THR A 27 8.60 59.94 73.07
CA THR A 27 8.04 60.06 71.71
C THR A 27 8.97 59.33 70.76
N ASP A 28 8.73 58.03 70.54
CA ASP A 28 9.40 57.35 69.45
C ASP A 28 8.92 57.98 68.14
N ASN A 29 9.85 58.63 67.44
CA ASN A 29 9.74 58.81 66.01
C ASN A 29 9.83 57.41 65.39
N ILE A 30 8.69 56.72 65.35
CA ILE A 30 8.53 55.50 64.56
C ILE A 30 8.54 55.93 63.09
N VAL A 31 9.76 56.15 62.58
CA VAL A 31 10.07 55.81 61.20
C VAL A 31 9.96 54.29 61.17
N SER A 32 8.75 53.80 60.91
CA SER A 32 8.53 52.37 60.71
C SER A 32 9.34 51.98 59.48
N ALA A 33 10.48 51.34 59.68
CA ALA A 33 11.16 50.63 58.61
C ALA A 33 10.18 49.55 58.12
N SER A 34 9.49 49.83 57.02
CA SER A 34 8.72 48.82 56.29
C SER A 34 9.74 47.86 55.69
N THR A 35 10.07 46.84 56.49
CA THR A 35 10.92 45.75 56.04
C THR A 35 10.03 44.84 55.20
N ASP A 36 10.32 44.81 53.91
CA ASP A 36 9.54 44.04 52.95
C ASP A 36 9.83 42.55 53.15
N ASN A 37 8.89 41.84 53.80
CA ASN A 37 9.15 40.56 54.44
C ASN A 37 8.05 39.55 54.11
N PHE A 38 8.44 38.27 54.05
CA PHE A 38 7.54 37.16 54.27
C PHE A 38 7.21 37.05 55.76
N VAL A 39 5.93 37.02 56.11
CA VAL A 39 5.42 36.93 57.48
C VAL A 39 4.53 35.69 57.60
N LYS A 40 4.73 34.90 58.65
CA LYS A 40 3.92 33.71 58.95
C LYS A 40 2.89 34.05 60.04
N ASP A 41 1.62 33.74 59.79
CA ASP A 41 0.54 33.92 60.78
C ASP A 41 0.45 32.75 61.77
N ASP A 42 -0.37 32.91 62.83
CA ASP A 42 -0.55 31.90 63.89
C ASP A 42 -1.16 30.58 63.38
N ALA A 43 -1.85 30.61 62.25
CA ALA A 43 -2.36 29.42 61.57
C ALA A 43 -1.32 28.78 60.62
N GLY A 44 -0.14 29.40 60.49
CA GLY A 44 0.99 28.92 59.72
C GLY A 44 1.02 29.36 58.26
N ASN A 45 0.10 30.22 57.80
CA ASN A 45 0.11 30.73 56.43
C ASN A 45 1.18 31.80 56.25
N ILE A 46 1.84 31.80 55.10
CA ILE A 46 2.80 32.86 54.74
C ILE A 46 2.07 33.95 53.95
N LYS A 47 2.36 35.21 54.25
CA LYS A 47 1.95 36.40 53.49
C LYS A 47 3.19 37.24 53.18
N TYR A 48 3.12 38.10 52.16
CA TYR A 48 4.17 39.09 51.91
C TYR A 48 3.67 40.49 52.23
N ILE A 49 4.45 41.22 53.02
CA ILE A 49 4.20 42.62 53.38
C ILE A 49 5.15 43.49 52.58
N LEU A 50 4.61 44.45 51.84
CA LEU A 50 5.36 45.47 51.09
C LEU A 50 4.85 46.84 51.55
N GLU A 51 5.74 47.73 51.98
CA GLU A 51 5.37 49.07 52.51
C GLU A 51 4.28 49.04 53.62
N GLY A 52 4.24 47.96 54.41
CA GLY A 52 3.24 47.75 55.46
C GLY A 52 1.88 47.21 55.00
N GLN A 53 1.71 46.87 53.72
CA GLN A 53 0.47 46.32 53.16
C GLN A 53 0.63 44.86 52.71
N ILE A 54 -0.37 44.02 53.03
CA ILE A 54 -0.48 42.64 52.52
C ILE A 54 -0.58 42.68 50.99
N GLN A 55 0.20 41.83 50.32
CA GLN A 55 0.16 41.68 48.87
C GLN A 55 -0.75 40.53 48.44
N TYR A 56 -1.34 40.70 47.24
CA TYR A 56 -2.33 39.80 46.64
C TYR A 56 -1.96 39.53 45.18
N ASN A 57 -2.45 38.40 44.64
CA ASN A 57 -2.19 37.90 43.28
C ASN A 57 -0.69 37.69 43.00
N TRP A 58 -0.28 37.76 41.73
CA TRP A 58 1.11 37.61 41.30
C TRP A 58 2.00 38.75 41.80
N LYS A 59 3.15 38.38 42.39
CA LYS A 59 4.20 39.31 42.83
C LYS A 59 5.58 38.77 42.45
N TYR A 60 6.45 39.65 41.97
CA TYR A 60 7.85 39.34 41.70
C TYR A 60 8.69 39.86 42.87
N ILE A 61 9.37 38.95 43.56
CA ILE A 61 10.09 39.20 44.82
C ILE A 61 11.44 38.48 44.70
N ASP A 62 12.54 39.20 44.94
CA ASP A 62 13.92 38.67 44.99
C ASP A 62 14.33 37.73 43.84
N GLY A 63 13.82 38.00 42.63
CA GLY A 63 14.15 37.25 41.42
C GLY A 63 13.13 36.17 41.02
N SER A 64 12.12 35.90 41.86
CA SER A 64 11.13 34.83 41.65
C SER A 64 9.70 35.36 41.66
N TRP A 65 8.81 34.70 40.93
CA TRP A 65 7.37 34.98 40.99
C TRP A 65 6.71 34.15 42.10
N TYR A 66 5.76 34.76 42.79
CA TYR A 66 4.93 34.16 43.83
C TYR A 66 3.47 34.51 43.56
N TYR A 67 2.54 33.67 44.00
CA TYR A 67 1.11 33.97 43.94
C TYR A 67 0.49 33.96 45.34
N PHE A 68 -0.12 35.09 45.69
CA PHE A 68 -0.90 35.25 46.91
C PHE A 68 -2.39 35.21 46.58
N ASP A 69 -3.15 34.48 47.39
CA ASP A 69 -4.61 34.37 47.29
C ASP A 69 -5.27 35.75 47.18
N SER A 70 -6.21 35.92 46.23
CA SER A 70 -6.81 37.23 45.92
C SER A 70 -7.61 37.85 47.07
N ASP A 71 -8.10 37.01 47.99
CA ASP A 71 -9.06 37.42 49.02
C ASP A 71 -8.38 37.47 50.39
N THR A 72 -7.50 36.51 50.68
CA THR A 72 -6.85 36.34 51.99
C THR A 72 -5.40 36.83 52.03
N GLY A 73 -4.73 36.98 50.88
CA GLY A 73 -3.30 37.30 50.79
C GLY A 73 -2.37 36.17 51.23
N ASN A 74 -2.89 34.94 51.38
CA ASN A 74 -2.10 33.76 51.74
C ASN A 74 -1.32 33.24 50.53
N MET A 75 -0.02 32.99 50.68
CA MET A 75 0.82 32.40 49.63
C MET A 75 0.30 31.01 49.23
N LYS A 76 0.28 30.74 47.92
CA LYS A 76 -0.11 29.44 47.37
C LYS A 76 1.13 28.59 47.04
N TYR A 77 0.89 27.27 46.95
CA TYR A 77 1.88 26.23 46.68
C TYR A 77 1.29 25.19 45.72
N GLY A 78 2.13 24.36 45.12
CA GLY A 78 1.73 23.30 44.19
C GLY A 78 1.04 23.82 42.92
N TRP A 79 0.22 22.97 42.31
CA TRP A 79 -0.53 23.28 41.10
C TRP A 79 -1.67 24.29 41.35
N GLN A 80 -1.62 25.43 40.67
CA GLN A 80 -2.63 26.48 40.74
C GLN A 80 -3.21 26.78 39.36
N LYS A 81 -4.55 26.78 39.25
CA LYS A 81 -5.27 27.21 38.04
C LYS A 81 -5.71 28.66 38.18
N ILE A 82 -5.04 29.56 37.46
CA ILE A 82 -5.25 31.02 37.54
C ILE A 82 -5.57 31.54 36.14
N SER A 83 -6.71 32.23 35.97
CA SER A 83 -7.16 32.78 34.68
C SER A 83 -7.10 31.76 33.51
N ASP A 84 -7.65 30.57 33.75
CA ASP A 84 -7.66 29.41 32.84
C ASP A 84 -6.30 28.83 32.40
N LYS A 85 -5.20 29.26 33.03
CA LYS A 85 -3.86 28.68 32.88
C LYS A 85 -3.44 27.92 34.15
N TRP A 86 -2.62 26.89 33.97
CA TRP A 86 -2.01 26.16 35.09
C TRP A 86 -0.58 26.65 35.33
N TYR A 87 -0.21 26.75 36.60
CA TYR A 87 1.11 27.13 37.09
C TYR A 87 1.49 26.18 38.21
N TYR A 88 2.79 25.96 38.43
CA TYR A 88 3.29 25.24 39.60
C TYR A 88 4.13 26.19 40.45
N LEU A 89 3.78 26.26 41.73
CA LEU A 89 4.52 26.99 42.75
C LEU A 89 5.22 25.94 43.63
N ASP A 90 6.52 26.10 43.84
CA ASP A 90 7.33 25.17 44.62
C ASP A 90 6.71 24.90 45.99
N GLU A 91 6.66 23.63 46.41
CA GLU A 91 5.90 23.22 47.60
C GLU A 91 6.56 23.64 48.93
N GLU A 92 7.87 23.95 48.92
CA GLU A 92 8.59 24.44 50.10
C GLU A 92 8.69 25.97 50.13
N SER A 93 9.09 26.59 49.02
CA SER A 93 9.40 28.01 48.93
C SER A 93 8.27 28.88 48.39
N GLY A 94 7.30 28.31 47.65
CA GLY A 94 6.24 29.05 46.94
C GLY A 94 6.68 29.72 45.63
N GLN A 95 7.93 29.52 45.19
CA GLN A 95 8.45 30.11 43.95
C GLN A 95 7.84 29.46 42.70
N MET A 96 7.43 30.28 41.74
CA MET A 96 6.88 29.80 40.47
C MET A 96 7.95 29.10 39.62
N HIS A 97 7.69 27.85 39.27
CA HIS A 97 8.53 27.10 38.35
C HIS A 97 8.42 27.64 36.91
N THR A 98 9.49 27.52 36.15
CA THR A 98 9.53 27.79 34.70
C THR A 98 10.37 26.73 33.98
N SER A 99 10.26 26.65 32.65
CA SER A 99 10.97 25.67 31.82
C SER A 99 10.63 24.22 32.19
N TRP A 100 11.53 23.27 31.92
CA TRP A 100 11.36 21.87 32.30
C TRP A 100 11.41 21.70 33.82
N SER A 101 10.35 21.13 34.40
CA SER A 101 10.25 20.81 35.82
C SER A 101 9.76 19.38 36.02
N LYS A 102 10.44 18.61 36.88
CA LYS A 102 10.00 17.28 37.28
C LYS A 102 9.20 17.40 38.58
N ILE A 103 7.93 17.01 38.55
CA ILE A 103 6.94 17.19 39.62
C ILE A 103 6.21 15.86 39.80
N ASN A 104 6.27 15.26 40.99
CA ASN A 104 5.63 13.97 41.30
C ASN A 104 5.93 12.87 40.26
N ASP A 105 7.22 12.72 39.96
CA ASP A 105 7.82 11.84 38.94
C ASP A 105 7.56 12.17 37.46
N ASP A 106 6.54 12.97 37.14
CA ASP A 106 6.26 13.42 35.77
C ASP A 106 7.04 14.69 35.37
N TRP A 107 7.37 14.83 34.09
CA TRP A 107 8.01 16.04 33.54
C TRP A 107 6.98 16.98 32.91
N TYR A 108 7.06 18.25 33.23
CA TYR A 108 6.22 19.31 32.68
C TYR A 108 7.10 20.40 32.04
N PHE A 109 6.56 21.07 31.03
CA PHE A 109 7.18 22.29 30.48
C PHE A 109 6.31 23.50 30.81
N LEU A 110 6.80 24.33 31.72
CA LEU A 110 6.21 25.61 32.07
C LEU A 110 6.83 26.72 31.22
N ASP A 111 6.05 27.71 30.82
CA ASP A 111 6.53 28.81 29.99
C ASP A 111 7.73 29.53 30.64
N ARG A 112 8.79 29.81 29.86
CA ARG A 112 10.00 30.42 30.40
C ARG A 112 9.79 31.87 30.84
N GLU A 113 8.88 32.59 30.20
CA GLU A 113 8.60 34.00 30.47
C GLU A 113 7.41 34.15 31.43
N ASN A 114 6.39 33.29 31.27
CA ASN A 114 5.10 33.45 31.92
C ASN A 114 4.77 32.36 32.96
N GLY A 115 5.54 31.27 33.07
CA GLY A 115 5.26 30.14 33.97
C GLY A 115 4.07 29.25 33.61
N ASP A 116 3.28 29.57 32.57
CA ASP A 116 2.09 28.78 32.25
C ASP A 116 2.41 27.43 31.60
N MET A 117 1.79 26.37 32.13
CA MET A 117 1.96 24.98 31.70
C MET A 117 1.55 24.80 30.25
N LYS A 118 2.47 24.25 29.44
CA LYS A 118 2.21 23.95 28.03
C LYS A 118 1.62 22.55 27.86
N THR A 119 0.80 22.40 26.83
CA THR A 119 0.21 21.13 26.42
C THR A 119 0.34 20.92 24.90
N GLY A 120 0.20 19.67 24.45
CA GLY A 120 0.32 19.26 23.06
C GLY A 120 1.75 19.27 22.52
N TRP A 121 1.88 19.32 21.19
CA TRP A 121 3.17 19.40 20.51
C TRP A 121 3.90 20.71 20.82
N LYS A 122 5.15 20.63 21.28
CA LYS A 122 6.04 21.77 21.50
C LYS A 122 7.43 21.52 20.93
N LYS A 123 7.97 22.50 20.22
CA LYS A 123 9.35 22.50 19.75
C LYS A 123 10.21 23.29 20.73
N ILE A 124 11.08 22.61 21.46
CA ILE A 124 11.92 23.16 22.54
C ILE A 124 13.36 22.77 22.23
N ASN A 125 14.29 23.75 22.22
CA ASN A 125 15.71 23.52 21.90
C ASN A 125 15.94 22.70 20.61
N ASN A 126 15.17 23.03 19.56
CA ASN A 126 15.10 22.37 18.25
C ASN A 126 14.57 20.91 18.24
N LYS A 127 14.25 20.31 19.39
CA LYS A 127 13.60 19.00 19.52
C LYS A 127 12.08 19.15 19.64
N TRP A 128 11.31 18.14 19.22
CA TRP A 128 9.85 18.10 19.39
C TRP A 128 9.47 17.19 20.57
N TYR A 129 8.51 17.62 21.37
CA TYR A 129 7.96 16.90 22.52
C TYR A 129 6.44 16.91 22.45
N PHE A 130 5.79 15.89 22.99
CA PHE A 130 4.34 15.88 23.20
C PHE A 130 4.02 15.91 24.69
N LEU A 131 3.37 16.99 25.11
CA LEU A 131 2.85 17.17 26.46
C LEU A 131 1.37 16.79 26.46
N ASP A 132 0.89 16.08 27.47
CA ASP A 132 -0.49 15.62 27.56
C ASP A 132 -1.47 16.78 27.39
N ARG A 133 -2.50 16.60 26.55
CA ARG A 133 -3.44 17.68 26.19
C ARG A 133 -4.33 18.12 27.36
N LYS A 134 -4.52 17.27 28.37
CA LYS A 134 -5.38 17.50 29.53
C LYS A 134 -4.54 17.82 30.77
N ASN A 135 -3.48 17.06 30.99
CA ASN A 135 -2.71 17.06 32.23
C ASN A 135 -1.35 17.77 32.11
N GLY A 136 -0.78 17.89 30.90
CA GLY A 136 0.51 18.57 30.65
C GLY A 136 1.77 17.74 30.87
N ASP A 137 1.66 16.50 31.36
CA ASP A 137 2.80 15.59 31.55
C ASP A 137 3.44 15.20 30.21
N MET A 138 4.77 15.12 30.17
CA MET A 138 5.54 14.77 28.98
C MET A 138 5.40 13.28 28.68
N LYS A 139 4.88 12.96 27.49
CA LYS A 139 4.79 11.57 27.04
C LYS A 139 6.15 11.04 26.57
N THR A 140 6.33 9.73 26.73
CA THR A 140 7.50 8.97 26.28
C THR A 140 7.02 7.66 25.64
N GLY A 141 7.85 7.03 24.79
CA GLY A 141 7.49 5.80 24.11
C GLY A 141 6.51 5.99 22.93
N TRP A 142 5.68 4.99 22.67
CA TRP A 142 4.74 4.98 21.55
C TRP A 142 3.46 5.75 21.87
N GLU A 143 3.17 6.79 21.08
CA GLU A 143 1.98 7.63 21.25
C GLU A 143 1.14 7.74 19.97
N LYS A 144 -0.19 7.60 20.11
CA LYS A 144 -1.13 7.67 18.99
C LYS A 144 -1.87 9.01 18.97
N ILE A 145 -1.36 9.96 18.18
CA ILE A 145 -1.83 11.34 18.14
C ILE A 145 -2.48 11.60 16.77
N ASN A 146 -3.73 12.07 16.76
CA ASN A 146 -4.50 12.35 15.53
C ASN A 146 -4.51 11.18 14.52
N ASN A 147 -4.69 9.96 15.02
CA ASN A 147 -4.65 8.69 14.27
C ASN A 147 -3.30 8.34 13.58
N LYS A 148 -2.21 9.04 13.91
CA LYS A 148 -0.84 8.70 13.55
C LYS A 148 -0.07 8.19 14.77
N TRP A 149 0.86 7.26 14.58
CA TRP A 149 1.77 6.80 15.62
C TRP A 149 3.09 7.57 15.57
N TYR A 150 3.61 7.92 16.73
CA TYR A 150 4.89 8.58 16.94
C TYR A 150 5.67 7.82 18.02
N PHE A 151 7.00 7.87 17.96
CA PHE A 151 7.84 7.41 19.06
C PHE A 151 8.58 8.59 19.68
N LEU A 152 8.40 8.76 20.98
CA LEU A 152 9.06 9.74 21.82
C LEU A 152 10.15 9.01 22.61
N ASP A 153 11.34 9.60 22.73
CA ASP A 153 12.46 8.98 23.45
C ASP A 153 12.05 8.55 24.87
N ARG A 154 12.41 7.33 25.29
CA ARG A 154 11.93 6.77 26.58
C ARG A 154 12.53 7.47 27.81
N GLU A 155 13.68 8.11 27.66
CA GLU A 155 14.38 8.80 28.76
C GLU A 155 14.16 10.32 28.69
N ASN A 156 14.15 10.87 27.47
CA ASN A 156 14.20 12.31 27.22
C ASN A 156 12.91 12.89 26.63
N GLY A 157 11.97 12.05 26.16
CA GLY A 157 10.69 12.48 25.56
C GLY A 157 10.76 13.15 24.18
N ASP A 158 11.93 13.29 23.57
CA ASP A 158 12.03 13.90 22.24
C ASP A 158 11.64 12.95 21.11
N MET A 159 10.82 13.46 20.19
CA MET A 159 10.28 12.73 19.05
C MET A 159 11.40 12.25 18.12
N LYS A 160 11.43 10.93 17.89
CA LYS A 160 12.35 10.30 16.95
C LYS A 160 11.88 10.46 15.51
N THR A 161 12.84 10.43 14.58
CA THR A 161 12.61 10.44 13.13
C THR A 161 13.61 9.51 12.43
N GLY A 162 13.27 8.98 11.26
CA GLY A 162 14.09 7.99 10.56
C GLY A 162 13.96 6.58 11.12
N TRP A 163 15.02 5.78 10.99
CA TRP A 163 15.07 4.40 11.50
C TRP A 163 15.26 4.38 13.02
N GLU A 164 14.37 3.71 13.73
CA GLU A 164 14.40 3.57 15.19
C GLU A 164 14.20 2.09 15.57
N LYS A 165 14.94 1.61 16.59
CA LYS A 165 14.90 0.20 17.00
C LYS A 165 14.27 0.05 18.38
N VAL A 166 12.99 -0.30 18.41
CA VAL A 166 12.20 -0.42 19.64
C VAL A 166 11.94 -1.89 19.94
N ASP A 167 12.26 -2.33 21.17
CA ASP A 167 12.01 -3.68 21.68
C ASP A 167 12.45 -4.81 20.72
N GLY A 168 13.62 -4.60 20.08
CA GLY A 168 14.24 -5.55 19.15
C GLY A 168 13.81 -5.40 17.68
N LYS A 169 12.73 -4.69 17.39
CA LYS A 169 12.18 -4.49 16.04
C LYS A 169 12.57 -3.12 15.46
N TRP A 170 12.72 -3.05 14.14
CA TRP A 170 12.99 -1.80 13.42
C TRP A 170 11.70 -1.16 12.93
N TYR A 171 11.63 0.16 13.04
CA TYR A 171 10.53 1.00 12.57
C TYR A 171 11.09 2.18 11.77
N PHE A 172 10.32 2.70 10.81
CA PHE A 172 10.67 3.94 10.14
C PHE A 172 9.64 5.04 10.43
N LEU A 173 10.12 6.12 11.01
CA LEU A 173 9.38 7.33 11.34
C LEU A 173 9.70 8.40 10.31
N ASP A 174 8.70 9.20 9.90
CA ASP A 174 8.89 10.23 8.88
C ASP A 174 10.04 11.20 9.26
N ARG A 175 11.01 11.39 8.36
CA ARG A 175 12.18 12.24 8.61
C ARG A 175 11.83 13.70 8.94
N LYS A 176 10.65 14.17 8.50
CA LYS A 176 10.16 15.54 8.69
C LYS A 176 9.06 15.61 9.74
N ASP A 177 8.05 14.74 9.63
CA ASP A 177 6.81 14.84 10.39
C ASP A 177 6.74 13.86 11.57
N GLY A 178 7.70 12.92 11.72
CA GLY A 178 7.80 11.95 12.82
C GLY A 178 6.81 10.79 12.82
N ASP A 179 5.82 10.76 11.93
CA ASP A 179 4.82 9.68 11.91
C ASP A 179 5.35 8.35 11.36
N MET A 180 5.01 7.27 12.05
CA MET A 180 5.38 5.90 11.69
C MET A 180 4.80 5.51 10.32
N LYS A 181 5.66 5.02 9.44
CA LYS A 181 5.26 4.51 8.12
C LYS A 181 4.90 3.03 8.17
N THR A 182 4.03 2.62 7.26
CA THR A 182 3.61 1.23 7.05
C THR A 182 3.57 0.90 5.55
N GLY A 183 3.59 -0.39 5.22
CA GLY A 183 3.62 -0.91 3.85
C GLY A 183 4.97 -0.75 3.16
N TRP A 184 4.96 -0.77 1.82
CA TRP A 184 6.15 -0.57 0.99
C TRP A 184 6.64 0.88 1.07
N LYS A 185 7.93 1.07 1.36
CA LYS A 185 8.61 2.38 1.32
C LYS A 185 9.98 2.29 0.68
N GLU A 186 10.24 3.24 -0.20
CA GLU A 186 11.57 3.58 -0.69
C GLU A 186 12.23 4.55 0.31
N ILE A 187 13.40 4.16 0.81
CA ILE A 187 14.19 4.90 1.80
C ILE A 187 15.63 4.78 1.36
N ASP A 188 16.28 5.91 1.08
CA ASP A 188 17.70 5.98 0.67
C ASP A 188 18.02 5.00 -0.50
N ASP A 189 17.23 5.12 -1.59
CA ASP A 189 17.30 4.32 -2.83
C ASP A 189 17.10 2.79 -2.66
N LYS A 190 16.49 2.36 -1.55
CA LYS A 190 16.17 0.96 -1.24
C LYS A 190 14.72 0.78 -0.84
N TRP A 191 14.12 -0.34 -1.25
CA TRP A 191 12.74 -0.70 -0.90
C TRP A 191 12.67 -1.58 0.35
N TYR A 192 11.81 -1.20 1.28
CA TYR A 192 11.53 -1.89 2.53
C TYR A 192 10.03 -2.16 2.66
N PHE A 193 9.67 -3.24 3.36
CA PHE A 193 8.29 -3.49 3.75
C PHE A 193 8.13 -3.38 5.26
N LEU A 194 7.34 -2.39 5.69
CA LEU A 194 6.95 -2.16 7.07
C LEU A 194 5.57 -2.79 7.28
N ASP A 195 5.36 -3.48 8.40
CA ASP A 195 4.09 -4.14 8.71
C ASP A 195 2.89 -3.18 8.60
N ARG A 196 1.78 -3.64 7.99
CA ARG A 196 0.64 -2.77 7.71
C ARG A 196 -0.15 -2.37 8.96
N GLU A 197 -0.12 -3.20 10.00
CA GLU A 197 -0.85 -3.00 11.25
C GLU A 197 0.07 -2.44 12.32
N ASN A 198 1.28 -2.99 12.42
CA ASN A 198 2.21 -2.78 13.53
C ASN A 198 3.41 -1.89 13.17
N GLY A 199 3.70 -1.66 11.88
CA GLY A 199 4.83 -0.84 11.42
C GLY A 199 6.22 -1.47 11.49
N ASP A 200 6.38 -2.67 12.04
CA ASP A 200 7.70 -3.32 12.13
C ASP A 200 8.24 -3.76 10.76
N MET A 201 9.51 -3.46 10.50
CA MET A 201 10.21 -3.84 9.28
C MET A 201 10.30 -5.37 9.17
N LYS A 202 9.83 -5.91 8.04
CA LYS A 202 9.97 -7.34 7.73
C LYS A 202 11.33 -7.65 7.13
N THR A 203 11.75 -8.90 7.30
CA THR A 203 12.99 -9.47 6.77
C THR A 203 12.73 -10.89 6.26
N GLY A 204 13.58 -11.41 5.37
CA GLY A 204 13.40 -12.73 4.77
C GLY A 204 12.24 -12.81 3.77
N TRP A 205 11.61 -13.98 3.68
CA TRP A 205 10.51 -14.23 2.75
C TRP A 205 9.23 -13.47 3.12
N LEU A 206 8.72 -12.67 2.18
CA LEU A 206 7.48 -11.92 2.31
C LEU A 206 6.48 -12.33 1.23
N ASN A 207 5.32 -12.85 1.65
CA ASN A 207 4.21 -13.21 0.76
C ASN A 207 3.11 -12.16 0.84
N LEU A 208 2.69 -11.60 -0.30
CA LEU A 208 1.63 -10.61 -0.43
C LEU A 208 0.66 -11.04 -1.54
N GLY A 209 -0.28 -11.94 -1.20
CA GLY A 209 -1.16 -12.57 -2.18
C GLY A 209 -0.37 -13.50 -3.11
N SER A 210 -0.54 -13.36 -4.42
CA SER A 210 0.22 -14.10 -5.45
C SER A 210 1.65 -13.60 -5.67
N LYS A 211 2.07 -12.54 -4.96
CA LYS A 211 3.43 -11.98 -5.06
C LYS A 211 4.30 -12.45 -3.90
N GLN A 212 5.51 -12.88 -4.21
CA GLN A 212 6.53 -13.22 -3.22
C GLN A 212 7.72 -12.28 -3.40
N TYR A 213 8.33 -11.89 -2.29
CA TYR A 213 9.50 -11.02 -2.24
C TYR A 213 10.52 -11.61 -1.28
N TYR A 214 11.79 -11.27 -1.46
CA TYR A 214 12.84 -11.58 -0.50
C TYR A 214 13.46 -10.28 0.02
N LEU A 215 13.32 -10.06 1.32
CA LEU A 215 13.93 -8.94 2.04
C LEU A 215 15.21 -9.43 2.71
N ASP A 216 16.26 -8.63 2.67
CA ASP A 216 17.55 -8.97 3.28
C ASP A 216 17.38 -9.34 4.76
N PRO A 217 17.82 -10.53 5.22
CA PRO A 217 17.64 -10.95 6.62
C PRO A 217 18.30 -10.05 7.67
N ILE A 218 19.31 -9.26 7.29
CA ILE A 218 20.07 -8.38 8.18
C ILE A 218 19.59 -6.94 8.06
N ASN A 219 19.42 -6.47 6.83
CA ASN A 219 19.20 -5.06 6.51
C ASN A 219 17.74 -4.71 6.20
N GLY A 220 16.90 -5.69 5.83
CA GLY A 220 15.50 -5.50 5.43
C GLY A 220 15.27 -4.99 4.00
N ASP A 221 16.32 -4.65 3.26
CA ASP A 221 16.17 -4.19 1.87
C ASP A 221 15.72 -5.31 0.92
N MET A 222 14.75 -5.01 0.07
CA MET A 222 14.22 -5.91 -0.94
C MET A 222 15.29 -6.24 -1.98
N LYS A 223 15.54 -7.54 -2.19
CA LYS A 223 16.40 -8.00 -3.28
C LYS A 223 15.68 -7.90 -4.62
N SER A 224 16.44 -7.51 -5.64
CA SER A 224 15.99 -7.39 -7.02
C SER A 224 17.03 -7.96 -7.98
N GLY A 225 16.62 -8.23 -9.22
CA GLY A 225 17.48 -8.87 -10.22
C GLY A 225 17.66 -10.35 -9.91
N THR A 226 18.89 -10.81 -9.74
CA THR A 226 19.23 -12.22 -9.53
C THR A 226 20.10 -12.38 -8.29
N PHE A 227 19.73 -13.29 -7.38
CA PHE A 227 20.45 -13.53 -6.13
C PHE A 227 20.36 -15.00 -5.67
N LEU A 228 21.05 -15.33 -4.58
CA LEU A 228 21.05 -16.65 -3.95
C LEU A 228 20.42 -16.59 -2.55
N VAL A 229 19.63 -17.59 -2.20
CA VAL A 229 19.16 -17.86 -0.83
C VAL A 229 19.46 -19.33 -0.54
N GLU A 230 20.27 -19.61 0.48
CA GLU A 230 20.66 -21.00 0.86
C GLU A 230 21.25 -21.83 -0.30
N GLY A 231 21.89 -21.16 -1.27
CA GLY A 231 22.44 -21.77 -2.48
C GLY A 231 21.46 -21.94 -3.65
N VAL A 232 20.16 -21.67 -3.44
CA VAL A 232 19.13 -21.65 -4.49
C VAL A 232 19.11 -20.29 -5.18
N LYS A 233 19.10 -20.27 -6.51
CA LYS A 233 19.09 -19.06 -7.33
C LYS A 233 17.66 -18.58 -7.59
N TYR A 234 17.40 -17.30 -7.30
CA TYR A 234 16.14 -16.63 -7.60
C TYR A 234 16.36 -15.46 -8.55
N SER A 235 15.33 -15.17 -9.36
CA SER A 235 15.23 -14.01 -10.23
C SER A 235 13.99 -13.20 -9.88
N THR A 236 13.98 -11.88 -10.11
CA THR A 236 12.80 -11.02 -9.88
C THR A 236 12.38 -10.26 -11.13
N THR A 237 11.14 -9.79 -11.13
CA THR A 237 10.72 -8.69 -12.01
C THR A 237 11.41 -7.38 -11.61
N SER A 238 11.26 -6.33 -12.43
CA SER A 238 11.74 -4.98 -12.12
C SER A 238 11.22 -4.44 -10.77
N ASN A 239 10.00 -4.85 -10.38
CA ASN A 239 9.37 -4.47 -9.11
C ASN A 239 9.67 -5.46 -7.97
N GLY A 240 10.74 -6.26 -8.06
CA GLY A 240 11.22 -7.16 -7.00
C GLY A 240 10.37 -8.41 -6.72
N ASN A 241 9.27 -8.62 -7.44
CA ASN A 241 8.48 -9.85 -7.28
C ASN A 241 9.26 -11.05 -7.82
N ILE A 242 9.36 -12.11 -7.03
CA ILE A 242 10.04 -13.36 -7.37
C ILE A 242 9.40 -13.97 -8.62
N ILE A 243 10.24 -14.29 -9.59
CA ILE A 243 9.89 -15.13 -10.73
C ILE A 243 10.19 -16.56 -10.29
N PHE A 244 9.14 -17.34 -10.06
CA PHE A 244 9.24 -18.79 -9.92
C PHE A 244 9.57 -19.40 -11.27
N GLU A 245 10.83 -19.32 -11.68
CA GLU A 245 11.38 -20.17 -12.71
C GLU A 245 11.49 -21.58 -12.12
N ASP A 246 10.44 -22.38 -12.27
CA ASP A 246 10.48 -23.83 -12.06
C ASP A 246 11.39 -24.45 -13.14
N ILE A 247 12.70 -24.30 -12.95
CA ILE A 247 13.75 -24.90 -13.77
C ILE A 247 13.80 -26.40 -13.45
N LYS A 248 13.27 -27.22 -14.34
CA LYS A 248 13.26 -28.68 -14.19
C LYS A 248 14.37 -29.30 -15.02
N GLU A 249 15.09 -30.25 -14.42
CA GLU A 249 16.07 -31.08 -15.11
C GLU A 249 15.37 -32.17 -15.92
N ILE A 250 15.59 -32.19 -17.24
CA ILE A 250 15.07 -33.20 -18.16
C ILE A 250 16.23 -33.69 -19.03
N GLY A 251 16.66 -34.93 -18.79
CA GLY A 251 17.89 -35.45 -19.38
C GLY A 251 19.10 -34.60 -18.97
N ASN A 252 19.83 -34.06 -19.95
CA ASN A 252 20.97 -33.17 -19.72
C ASN A 252 20.61 -31.67 -19.83
N GLN A 253 19.32 -31.31 -19.95
CA GLN A 253 18.86 -29.93 -20.10
C GLN A 253 18.10 -29.45 -18.86
N LYS A 254 18.23 -28.15 -18.59
CA LYS A 254 17.45 -27.43 -17.58
C LYS A 254 16.48 -26.51 -18.33
N LEU A 255 15.19 -26.75 -18.19
CA LEU A 255 14.13 -25.99 -18.87
C LEU A 255 13.14 -25.46 -17.84
N SER A 256 12.77 -24.19 -17.96
CA SER A 256 11.63 -23.61 -17.24
C SER A 256 10.31 -24.22 -17.71
N ILE A 257 9.27 -24.14 -16.87
CA ILE A 257 7.89 -24.50 -17.26
C ILE A 257 7.44 -23.76 -18.53
N ASN A 258 7.81 -22.49 -18.70
CA ASN A 258 7.42 -21.71 -19.88
C ASN A 258 8.08 -22.22 -21.16
N GLU A 259 9.35 -22.61 -21.12
CA GLU A 259 10.03 -23.25 -22.27
C GLU A 259 9.40 -24.60 -22.61
N MET A 260 9.04 -25.41 -21.61
CA MET A 260 8.32 -26.67 -21.83
C MET A 260 6.94 -26.45 -22.46
N ILE A 261 6.17 -25.48 -21.97
CA ILE A 261 4.88 -25.09 -22.56
C ILE A 261 5.07 -24.66 -24.02
N ALA A 262 6.09 -23.85 -24.32
CA ALA A 262 6.39 -23.42 -25.68
C ALA A 262 6.71 -24.59 -26.63
N ILE A 263 7.45 -25.61 -26.16
CA ILE A 263 7.73 -26.83 -26.93
C ILE A 263 6.41 -27.56 -27.28
N PHE A 264 5.49 -27.74 -26.32
CA PHE A 264 4.20 -28.36 -26.59
C PHE A 264 3.32 -27.51 -27.52
N LYS A 265 3.32 -26.18 -27.38
CA LYS A 265 2.56 -25.25 -28.23
C LYS A 265 3.03 -25.23 -29.70
N ASN A 266 4.27 -25.62 -29.98
CA ASN A 266 4.78 -25.77 -31.35
C ASN A 266 4.20 -26.99 -32.08
N ASN A 267 3.77 -28.03 -31.37
CA ASN A 267 3.08 -29.19 -31.95
C ASN A 267 1.61 -28.87 -32.19
N LYS A 268 1.34 -27.88 -33.05
CA LYS A 268 -0.04 -27.44 -33.32
C LYS A 268 -0.83 -28.55 -34.02
N THR A 269 -1.94 -28.96 -33.39
CA THR A 269 -2.92 -29.89 -33.99
C THR A 269 -4.27 -29.20 -33.98
N LYS A 270 -4.97 -29.20 -35.12
CA LYS A 270 -6.34 -28.67 -35.20
C LYS A 270 -7.33 -29.77 -34.81
N ILE A 271 -8.03 -29.61 -33.69
CA ILE A 271 -9.14 -30.50 -33.30
C ILE A 271 -10.43 -29.72 -33.12
N GLU A 272 -11.54 -30.34 -33.50
CA GLU A 272 -12.89 -29.78 -33.40
C GLU A 272 -13.45 -29.94 -31.98
N ALA A 273 -14.04 -28.86 -31.47
CA ALA A 273 -14.56 -28.74 -30.12
C ALA A 273 -15.89 -27.96 -30.12
N VAL A 274 -16.70 -28.17 -29.09
CA VAL A 274 -17.91 -27.37 -28.81
C VAL A 274 -17.85 -26.80 -27.40
N ASP A 275 -18.48 -25.67 -27.18
CA ASP A 275 -18.78 -25.19 -25.84
C ASP A 275 -20.28 -25.28 -25.53
N ILE A 276 -20.61 -25.62 -24.28
CA ILE A 276 -21.97 -25.97 -23.86
C ILE A 276 -22.31 -25.49 -22.45
N SER A 277 -23.59 -25.25 -22.23
CA SER A 277 -24.18 -24.77 -20.97
C SER A 277 -25.56 -25.41 -20.74
N GLU A 278 -26.28 -24.99 -19.71
CA GLU A 278 -27.69 -25.33 -19.51
C GLU A 278 -28.59 -24.98 -20.72
N TRP A 279 -28.21 -23.98 -21.53
CA TRP A 279 -28.95 -23.57 -22.74
C TRP A 279 -28.97 -24.65 -23.82
N ASN A 280 -27.99 -25.54 -23.87
CA ASN A 280 -27.97 -26.67 -24.82
C ASN A 280 -28.90 -27.82 -24.38
N GLY A 281 -29.49 -27.72 -23.18
CA GLY A 281 -30.56 -28.58 -22.70
C GLY A 281 -30.17 -29.53 -21.58
N ASP A 282 -31.16 -30.29 -21.12
CA ASP A 282 -31.02 -31.28 -20.04
C ASP A 282 -30.55 -32.67 -20.53
N SER A 283 -30.30 -32.81 -21.84
CA SER A 283 -29.66 -33.97 -22.46
C SER A 283 -28.82 -33.53 -23.67
N ILE A 284 -27.61 -34.08 -23.77
CA ILE A 284 -26.63 -33.79 -24.84
C ILE A 284 -26.43 -35.05 -25.70
N TYR A 285 -26.38 -34.87 -27.02
CA TYR A 285 -26.27 -35.95 -28.02
C TYR A 285 -24.80 -36.41 -28.18
N TRP A 286 -24.21 -36.91 -27.10
CA TRP A 286 -22.78 -37.24 -27.00
C TRP A 286 -22.25 -38.18 -28.11
N ASP A 287 -23.02 -39.18 -28.49
CA ASP A 287 -22.59 -40.14 -29.53
C ASP A 287 -22.65 -39.52 -30.94
N GLU A 288 -23.53 -38.54 -31.16
CA GLU A 288 -23.59 -37.75 -32.39
C GLU A 288 -22.45 -36.72 -32.47
N LEU A 289 -22.13 -36.04 -31.36
CA LEU A 289 -20.92 -35.21 -31.26
C LEU A 289 -19.67 -36.02 -31.64
N LYS A 290 -19.55 -37.24 -31.12
CA LYS A 290 -18.42 -38.12 -31.38
C LYS A 290 -18.37 -38.64 -32.81
N SER A 291 -19.51 -38.91 -33.44
CA SER A 291 -19.59 -39.32 -34.85
C SER A 291 -19.29 -38.17 -35.83
N LYS A 292 -19.68 -36.94 -35.48
CA LYS A 292 -19.28 -35.70 -36.17
C LYS A 292 -17.80 -35.32 -35.99
N GLY A 293 -17.04 -36.11 -35.23
CA GLY A 293 -15.59 -35.96 -35.08
C GLY A 293 -15.14 -35.01 -33.96
N ILE A 294 -16.08 -34.42 -33.20
CA ILE A 294 -15.78 -33.56 -32.05
C ILE A 294 -14.93 -34.34 -31.04
N LYS A 295 -13.85 -33.72 -30.55
CA LYS A 295 -12.87 -34.32 -29.63
C LYS A 295 -12.88 -33.68 -28.24
N ALA A 296 -13.37 -32.46 -28.14
CA ALA A 296 -13.27 -31.64 -26.95
C ALA A 296 -14.58 -30.90 -26.64
N VAL A 297 -14.80 -30.64 -25.35
CA VAL A 297 -15.99 -29.98 -24.83
C VAL A 297 -15.57 -29.00 -23.75
N ILE A 298 -15.99 -27.74 -23.87
CA ILE A 298 -15.76 -26.70 -22.87
C ILE A 298 -17.10 -26.39 -22.20
N VAL A 299 -17.25 -26.80 -20.93
CA VAL A 299 -18.54 -26.69 -20.22
C VAL A 299 -18.61 -25.37 -19.45
N ARG A 300 -19.71 -24.63 -19.54
CA ARG A 300 -19.96 -23.51 -18.62
C ARG A 300 -20.09 -24.08 -17.21
N GLY A 301 -19.14 -23.75 -16.34
CA GLY A 301 -19.19 -24.14 -14.93
C GLY A 301 -20.27 -23.37 -14.16
N GLY A 302 -20.49 -22.12 -14.54
CA GLY A 302 -21.39 -21.22 -13.83
C GLY A 302 -21.25 -19.77 -14.25
N TYR A 303 -21.89 -18.90 -13.47
CA TYR A 303 -21.89 -17.46 -13.65
C TYR A 303 -21.98 -16.77 -12.29
N SER A 304 -21.27 -15.66 -12.13
CA SER A 304 -21.13 -15.00 -10.82
C SER A 304 -20.69 -16.00 -9.72
N THR A 305 -21.48 -16.24 -8.67
CA THR A 305 -21.23 -17.29 -7.66
C THR A 305 -22.09 -18.55 -7.84
N ASP A 306 -22.94 -18.62 -8.85
CA ASP A 306 -23.88 -19.73 -9.08
C ASP A 306 -23.30 -20.75 -10.05
N GLU A 307 -23.47 -22.05 -9.76
CA GLU A 307 -23.14 -23.12 -10.70
C GLU A 307 -24.20 -23.21 -11.82
N ASP A 308 -23.76 -23.42 -13.06
CA ASP A 308 -24.67 -23.73 -14.17
C ASP A 308 -25.36 -25.07 -13.88
N ARG A 309 -26.69 -25.11 -14.02
CA ARG A 309 -27.52 -26.23 -13.57
C ARG A 309 -27.06 -27.58 -14.12
N ASN A 310 -26.46 -27.58 -15.30
CA ASN A 310 -26.09 -28.77 -16.05
C ASN A 310 -24.58 -29.04 -16.04
N ALA A 311 -23.75 -28.13 -15.52
CA ALA A 311 -22.28 -28.22 -15.51
C ALA A 311 -21.74 -29.57 -15.02
N ARG A 312 -22.08 -29.97 -13.79
CA ARG A 312 -21.57 -31.22 -13.18
C ARG A 312 -22.02 -32.47 -13.93
N ARG A 313 -23.24 -32.48 -14.50
CA ARG A 313 -23.73 -33.58 -15.34
C ARG A 313 -22.92 -33.64 -16.64
N ASN A 314 -22.87 -32.51 -17.35
CA ASN A 314 -22.23 -32.39 -18.65
C ASN A 314 -20.73 -32.76 -18.58
N ILE A 315 -20.00 -32.33 -17.54
CA ILE A 315 -18.59 -32.70 -17.32
C ILE A 315 -18.44 -34.22 -17.11
N ARG A 316 -19.26 -34.84 -16.23
CA ARG A 316 -19.17 -36.29 -15.97
C ARG A 316 -19.46 -37.12 -17.21
N GLU A 317 -20.49 -36.77 -17.97
CA GLU A 317 -20.89 -37.49 -19.18
C GLU A 317 -19.87 -37.31 -20.32
N ALA A 318 -19.36 -36.10 -20.53
CA ALA A 318 -18.29 -35.84 -21.50
C ALA A 318 -17.02 -36.65 -21.18
N LEU A 319 -16.60 -36.67 -19.91
CA LEU A 319 -15.48 -37.50 -19.46
C LEU A 319 -15.75 -39.00 -19.64
N GLN A 320 -16.97 -39.47 -19.36
CA GLN A 320 -17.35 -40.88 -19.56
C GLN A 320 -17.36 -41.29 -21.03
N LYS A 321 -17.75 -40.37 -21.93
CA LYS A 321 -17.74 -40.56 -23.38
C LYS A 321 -16.35 -40.39 -24.01
N GLY A 322 -15.35 -39.95 -23.22
CA GLY A 322 -13.96 -39.83 -23.63
C GLY A 322 -13.65 -38.58 -24.45
N PHE A 323 -14.33 -37.47 -24.18
CA PHE A 323 -13.96 -36.15 -24.68
C PHE A 323 -12.86 -35.54 -23.81
N ASN A 324 -12.00 -34.71 -24.41
CA ASN A 324 -11.14 -33.81 -23.64
C ASN A 324 -12.01 -32.70 -23.06
N VAL A 325 -12.06 -32.58 -21.73
CA VAL A 325 -12.94 -31.61 -21.06
C VAL A 325 -12.16 -30.41 -20.53
N GLY A 326 -12.70 -29.22 -20.78
CA GLY A 326 -12.38 -27.96 -20.13
C GLY A 326 -13.64 -27.32 -19.58
N ALA A 327 -13.50 -26.13 -19.00
CA ALA A 327 -14.66 -25.36 -18.56
C ALA A 327 -14.40 -23.85 -18.63
N TYR A 328 -15.48 -23.07 -18.62
CA TYR A 328 -15.43 -21.61 -18.53
C TYR A 328 -16.42 -21.08 -17.50
N TRP A 329 -16.23 -19.83 -17.08
CA TRP A 329 -17.07 -19.18 -16.08
C TRP A 329 -17.40 -17.76 -16.50
N ALA A 330 -18.69 -17.47 -16.68
CA ALA A 330 -19.17 -16.16 -17.11
C ALA A 330 -19.08 -15.18 -15.95
N MET A 331 -18.21 -14.19 -16.06
CA MET A 331 -17.83 -13.31 -14.97
C MET A 331 -18.81 -12.15 -14.80
N TYR A 332 -19.24 -11.89 -13.56
CA TYR A 332 -20.09 -10.76 -13.19
C TYR A 332 -19.56 -9.91 -12.00
N PRO A 333 -18.23 -9.72 -11.83
CA PRO A 333 -17.72 -9.03 -10.65
C PRO A 333 -17.95 -7.53 -10.73
N LEU A 334 -18.13 -6.89 -9.57
CA LEU A 334 -18.08 -5.43 -9.43
C LEU A 334 -16.69 -4.93 -8.99
N ASN A 335 -15.80 -5.84 -8.58
CA ASN A 335 -14.46 -5.54 -8.06
C ASN A 335 -13.64 -6.84 -7.94
N LYS A 336 -12.35 -6.73 -7.57
CA LYS A 336 -11.46 -7.90 -7.40
C LYS A 336 -11.90 -8.87 -6.30
N GLU A 337 -12.52 -8.37 -5.22
CA GLU A 337 -12.99 -9.23 -4.13
C GLU A 337 -14.09 -10.18 -4.61
N GLU A 338 -14.99 -9.69 -5.45
CA GLU A 338 -16.01 -10.52 -6.10
C GLU A 338 -15.39 -11.45 -7.15
N ALA A 339 -14.49 -10.96 -8.02
CA ALA A 339 -13.83 -11.80 -9.02
C ALA A 339 -13.12 -13.03 -8.42
N ARG A 340 -12.51 -12.88 -7.23
CA ARG A 340 -11.95 -14.00 -6.49
C ARG A 340 -13.01 -14.96 -5.95
N LYS A 341 -14.15 -14.48 -5.45
CA LYS A 341 -15.28 -15.33 -5.02
C LYS A 341 -15.87 -16.13 -6.17
N GLU A 342 -15.95 -15.56 -7.36
CA GLU A 342 -16.37 -16.28 -8.58
C GLU A 342 -15.36 -17.39 -8.93
N ALA A 343 -14.04 -17.10 -8.86
CA ALA A 343 -12.99 -18.11 -9.05
C ALA A 343 -12.99 -19.20 -7.97
N GLU A 344 -13.31 -18.86 -6.72
CA GLU A 344 -13.49 -19.82 -5.62
C GLU A 344 -14.72 -20.71 -5.84
N ALA A 345 -15.84 -20.16 -6.33
CA ALA A 345 -17.02 -20.92 -6.74
C ALA A 345 -16.68 -21.89 -7.89
N PHE A 346 -15.97 -21.41 -8.92
CA PHE A 346 -15.53 -22.26 -10.03
C PHE A 346 -14.59 -23.38 -9.58
N ASN A 347 -13.64 -23.09 -8.67
CA ASN A 347 -12.79 -24.11 -8.06
C ASN A 347 -13.60 -25.11 -7.20
N ASN A 348 -14.63 -24.65 -6.48
CA ASN A 348 -15.52 -25.51 -5.69
C ASN A 348 -16.32 -26.50 -6.56
N LEU A 349 -16.63 -26.12 -7.80
CA LEU A 349 -17.14 -27.05 -8.81
C LEU A 349 -16.03 -27.97 -9.33
N MET A 350 -14.97 -27.39 -9.90
CA MET A 350 -13.97 -28.14 -10.67
C MET A 350 -13.11 -29.08 -9.83
N LYS A 351 -12.98 -28.86 -8.51
CA LYS A 351 -12.19 -29.74 -7.63
C LYS A 351 -12.68 -31.19 -7.59
N GLU A 352 -13.95 -31.46 -7.90
CA GLU A 352 -14.48 -32.83 -8.07
C GLU A 352 -13.76 -33.59 -9.21
N PHE A 353 -13.21 -32.87 -10.17
CA PHE A 353 -12.64 -33.41 -11.41
C PHE A 353 -11.12 -33.24 -11.52
N LYS A 354 -10.43 -32.88 -10.43
CA LYS A 354 -8.95 -32.86 -10.39
C LYS A 354 -8.37 -34.20 -10.86
N GLY A 355 -7.32 -34.14 -11.70
CA GLY A 355 -6.70 -35.30 -12.34
C GLY A 355 -7.50 -35.88 -13.52
N ARG A 356 -8.54 -35.18 -14.03
CA ARG A 356 -9.36 -35.62 -15.18
C ARG A 356 -9.63 -34.54 -16.24
N ILE A 357 -9.41 -33.26 -15.92
CA ILE A 357 -9.70 -32.12 -16.81
C ILE A 357 -8.47 -31.80 -17.66
N GLU A 358 -8.56 -32.06 -18.96
CA GLU A 358 -7.41 -32.07 -19.89
C GLU A 358 -7.26 -30.80 -20.73
N LEU A 359 -8.16 -29.82 -20.56
CA LEU A 359 -8.12 -28.51 -21.19
C LEU A 359 -8.07 -27.40 -20.10
N PRO A 360 -7.82 -26.13 -20.46
CA PRO A 360 -7.76 -25.04 -19.49
C PRO A 360 -9.12 -24.74 -18.83
N LEU A 361 -9.07 -24.03 -17.70
CA LEU A 361 -10.22 -23.31 -17.16
C LEU A 361 -10.20 -21.86 -17.66
N PHE A 362 -11.31 -21.39 -18.23
CA PHE A 362 -11.39 -20.08 -18.86
C PHE A 362 -12.18 -19.05 -18.05
N ALA A 363 -11.60 -17.86 -17.90
CA ALA A 363 -12.29 -16.66 -17.44
C ALA A 363 -12.98 -15.97 -18.63
N ASP A 364 -14.31 -15.91 -18.61
CA ASP A 364 -15.13 -15.28 -19.63
C ASP A 364 -15.64 -13.93 -19.11
N PHE A 365 -15.03 -12.85 -19.60
CA PHE A 365 -15.43 -11.46 -19.30
C PHE A 365 -15.59 -10.71 -20.62
N GLU A 366 -16.81 -10.24 -20.90
CA GLU A 366 -17.17 -9.54 -22.12
C GLU A 366 -18.23 -8.44 -21.87
N TYR A 367 -18.92 -7.98 -22.92
CA TYR A 367 -19.93 -6.91 -22.85
C TYR A 367 -21.03 -7.19 -21.81
N PHE A 368 -21.36 -8.44 -21.52
CA PHE A 368 -22.37 -8.77 -20.50
C PHE A 368 -21.89 -8.43 -19.07
N SER A 369 -20.61 -8.64 -18.77
CA SER A 369 -19.97 -8.32 -17.50
C SER A 369 -19.97 -6.81 -17.27
N ASP A 370 -19.63 -6.06 -18.32
CA ASP A 370 -19.69 -4.60 -18.34
C ASP A 370 -21.11 -4.05 -18.18
N ASN A 371 -22.08 -4.60 -18.91
CA ASN A 371 -23.47 -4.17 -18.82
C ASN A 371 -24.06 -4.43 -17.43
N TYR A 372 -23.70 -5.56 -16.81
CA TYR A 372 -24.05 -5.85 -15.42
C TYR A 372 -23.41 -4.84 -14.45
N ALA A 373 -22.09 -4.63 -14.54
CA ALA A 373 -21.37 -3.73 -13.66
C ALA A 373 -21.90 -2.29 -13.75
N ASN A 374 -22.11 -1.77 -14.98
CA ASN A 374 -22.71 -0.46 -15.21
C ASN A 374 -24.14 -0.38 -14.62
N GLY A 375 -24.94 -1.45 -14.75
CA GLY A 375 -26.26 -1.56 -14.12
C GLY A 375 -26.25 -1.60 -12.59
N LYS A 376 -25.08 -1.81 -11.97
CA LYS A 376 -24.82 -1.71 -10.53
C LYS A 376 -24.08 -0.42 -10.12
N GLY A 377 -23.87 0.51 -11.06
CA GLY A 377 -23.15 1.77 -10.82
C GLY A 377 -21.63 1.66 -10.85
N VAL A 378 -21.06 0.57 -11.38
CA VAL A 378 -19.62 0.36 -11.53
C VAL A 378 -19.24 0.42 -13.01
N THR A 379 -18.52 1.46 -13.40
CA THR A 379 -17.92 1.56 -14.74
C THR A 379 -16.45 1.17 -14.68
N PHE A 380 -16.10 0.03 -15.26
CA PHE A 380 -14.70 -0.36 -15.36
C PHE A 380 -13.93 0.53 -16.37
N THR A 381 -12.67 0.83 -16.06
CA THR A 381 -11.65 1.28 -17.01
C THR A 381 -10.94 0.07 -17.64
N ARG A 382 -10.05 0.31 -18.62
CA ARG A 382 -9.17 -0.74 -19.19
C ARG A 382 -8.35 -1.46 -18.11
N GLU A 383 -7.82 -0.70 -17.16
CA GLU A 383 -7.03 -1.21 -16.04
C GLU A 383 -7.89 -2.05 -15.10
N THR A 384 -9.04 -1.53 -14.65
CA THR A 384 -9.86 -2.23 -13.65
C THR A 384 -10.55 -3.48 -14.20
N ARG A 385 -10.89 -3.52 -15.51
CA ARG A 385 -11.29 -4.74 -16.23
C ARG A 385 -10.19 -5.80 -16.18
N THR A 386 -8.97 -5.39 -16.51
CA THR A 386 -7.80 -6.29 -16.52
C THR A 386 -7.49 -6.79 -15.10
N ASP A 387 -7.66 -5.96 -14.09
CA ASP A 387 -7.51 -6.31 -12.67
C ASP A 387 -8.45 -7.44 -12.22
N VAL A 388 -9.74 -7.40 -12.57
CA VAL A 388 -10.70 -8.44 -12.16
C VAL A 388 -10.45 -9.77 -12.88
N VAL A 389 -10.13 -9.74 -14.18
CA VAL A 389 -9.77 -10.95 -14.94
C VAL A 389 -8.46 -11.56 -14.42
N VAL A 390 -7.44 -10.74 -14.11
CA VAL A 390 -6.18 -11.22 -13.53
C VAL A 390 -6.39 -11.84 -12.15
N GLU A 391 -7.20 -11.23 -11.27
CA GLU A 391 -7.49 -11.78 -9.93
C GLU A 391 -8.17 -13.15 -10.00
N PHE A 392 -9.16 -13.29 -10.90
CA PHE A 392 -9.86 -14.56 -11.15
C PHE A 392 -8.89 -15.65 -11.61
N LEU A 393 -8.03 -15.34 -12.60
CA LEU A 393 -7.10 -16.29 -13.18
C LEU A 393 -5.97 -16.70 -12.22
N GLU A 394 -5.38 -15.76 -11.47
CA GLU A 394 -4.37 -16.10 -10.45
C GLU A 394 -4.99 -16.92 -9.31
N THR A 395 -6.26 -16.65 -8.92
CA THR A 395 -6.96 -17.43 -7.89
C THR A 395 -7.07 -18.90 -8.30
N LEU A 396 -7.54 -19.19 -9.51
CA LEU A 396 -7.59 -20.55 -10.05
C LEU A 396 -6.19 -21.17 -10.19
N LYS A 397 -5.21 -20.41 -10.66
CA LYS A 397 -3.82 -20.88 -10.80
C LYS A 397 -3.19 -21.26 -9.46
N ASN A 398 -3.50 -20.53 -8.38
CA ASN A 398 -3.09 -20.87 -7.02
C ASN A 398 -3.71 -22.19 -6.52
N TYR A 399 -4.90 -22.56 -7.01
CA TYR A 399 -5.47 -23.90 -6.82
C TYR A 399 -4.88 -24.96 -7.78
N GLY A 400 -3.80 -24.67 -8.50
CA GLY A 400 -3.11 -25.59 -9.41
C GLY A 400 -3.93 -25.91 -10.66
N TRP A 401 -4.72 -24.96 -11.18
CA TRP A 401 -5.36 -25.06 -12.49
C TRP A 401 -4.48 -24.44 -13.59
N TYR A 402 -4.50 -25.03 -14.77
CA TYR A 402 -4.05 -24.39 -16.00
C TYR A 402 -5.18 -23.52 -16.53
N VAL A 403 -4.89 -22.25 -16.80
CA VAL A 403 -5.94 -21.23 -17.00
C VAL A 403 -5.74 -20.40 -18.26
N GLY A 404 -6.84 -19.88 -18.78
CA GLY A 404 -6.84 -18.96 -19.90
C GLY A 404 -7.95 -17.92 -19.82
N ASN A 405 -7.87 -16.89 -20.66
CA ASN A 405 -8.93 -15.92 -20.85
C ASN A 405 -9.73 -16.28 -22.11
N TYR A 406 -11.05 -16.40 -21.97
CA TYR A 406 -11.97 -16.33 -23.11
C TYR A 406 -12.31 -14.87 -23.38
N THR A 407 -12.21 -14.45 -24.64
CA THR A 407 -12.52 -13.07 -25.04
C THR A 407 -12.66 -12.93 -26.54
N ASN A 408 -13.30 -11.85 -26.99
CA ASN A 408 -13.32 -11.45 -28.40
C ASN A 408 -12.18 -10.47 -28.77
N VAL A 409 -12.01 -10.25 -30.08
CA VAL A 409 -10.95 -9.39 -30.67
C VAL A 409 -11.01 -7.94 -30.17
N ASP A 410 -12.20 -7.36 -30.02
CA ASP A 410 -12.37 -5.97 -29.57
C ASP A 410 -11.91 -5.81 -28.11
N TYR A 411 -12.27 -6.76 -27.25
CA TYR A 411 -11.79 -6.78 -25.87
C TYR A 411 -10.27 -6.96 -25.78
N ALA A 412 -9.71 -7.87 -26.56
CA ALA A 412 -8.27 -8.14 -26.59
C ALA A 412 -7.44 -6.94 -27.10
N GLU A 413 -7.99 -6.11 -28.00
CA GLU A 413 -7.29 -4.94 -28.56
C GLU A 413 -7.54 -3.64 -27.76
N ASN A 414 -8.77 -3.40 -27.34
CA ASN A 414 -9.24 -2.09 -26.88
C ASN A 414 -9.61 -2.03 -25.39
N TYR A 415 -10.23 -3.09 -24.82
CA TYR A 415 -10.77 -3.06 -23.45
C TYR A 415 -9.87 -3.68 -22.37
N PHE A 416 -8.95 -4.57 -22.74
CA PHE A 416 -7.94 -5.11 -21.81
C PHE A 416 -6.56 -4.53 -22.05
N ASP A 417 -5.78 -4.33 -20.99
CA ASP A 417 -4.32 -4.25 -21.10
C ASP A 417 -3.78 -5.67 -21.28
N TYR A 418 -3.76 -6.11 -22.55
CA TYR A 418 -3.47 -7.50 -22.87
C TYR A 418 -2.04 -7.91 -22.47
N THR A 419 -1.10 -6.98 -22.32
CA THR A 419 0.28 -7.28 -21.87
C THR A 419 0.31 -7.99 -20.51
N ARG A 420 -0.71 -7.73 -19.67
CA ARG A 420 -0.90 -8.37 -18.36
C ARG A 420 -1.55 -9.76 -18.45
N LEU A 421 -2.17 -10.08 -19.59
CA LEU A 421 -2.88 -11.34 -19.88
C LEU A 421 -2.08 -12.30 -20.77
N GLU A 422 -1.07 -11.84 -21.51
CA GLU A 422 -0.23 -12.68 -22.42
C GLU A 422 0.45 -13.90 -21.77
N LYS A 423 0.52 -13.94 -20.43
CA LYS A 423 1.05 -15.06 -19.64
C LYS A 423 0.05 -16.19 -19.38
N TYR A 424 -1.22 -16.01 -19.76
CA TYR A 424 -2.26 -17.04 -19.74
C TYR A 424 -2.56 -17.49 -21.17
N ASP A 425 -3.24 -18.62 -21.33
CA ASP A 425 -3.73 -19.00 -22.65
C ASP A 425 -4.96 -18.19 -23.07
N ILE A 426 -5.20 -18.07 -24.37
CA ILE A 426 -6.37 -17.37 -24.92
C ILE A 426 -7.25 -18.34 -25.72
N TRP A 427 -8.55 -18.24 -25.42
CA TRP A 427 -9.63 -18.76 -26.24
C TRP A 427 -10.33 -17.55 -26.89
N LEU A 428 -10.08 -17.35 -28.18
CA LEU A 428 -10.50 -16.13 -28.89
C LEU A 428 -11.82 -16.36 -29.65
N ALA A 429 -12.82 -15.52 -29.43
CA ALA A 429 -13.98 -15.41 -30.31
C ALA A 429 -13.67 -14.50 -31.51
N ASP A 430 -13.70 -15.06 -32.72
CA ASP A 430 -13.40 -14.35 -33.97
C ASP A 430 -14.18 -14.97 -35.15
N TRP A 431 -15.30 -14.35 -35.52
CA TRP A 431 -16.23 -14.84 -36.55
C TRP A 431 -15.76 -14.70 -38.01
N ARG A 432 -14.50 -14.29 -38.23
CA ARG A 432 -13.94 -14.19 -39.59
C ARG A 432 -13.64 -15.58 -40.15
N THR A 433 -13.88 -15.75 -41.46
CA THR A 433 -13.52 -16.97 -42.21
C THR A 433 -12.03 -17.28 -42.16
N GLU A 434 -11.20 -16.24 -42.11
CA GLU A 434 -9.78 -16.29 -41.74
C GLU A 434 -9.57 -15.31 -40.56
N PRO A 435 -9.26 -15.79 -39.35
CA PRO A 435 -9.15 -14.94 -38.16
C PRO A 435 -7.95 -14.00 -38.24
N SER A 436 -7.89 -12.99 -37.37
CA SER A 436 -6.73 -12.09 -37.33
C SER A 436 -5.46 -12.89 -37.02
N ARG A 437 -4.57 -12.98 -38.00
CA ARG A 437 -3.30 -13.72 -37.91
C ARG A 437 -2.50 -13.38 -36.65
N LYS A 438 -2.50 -12.10 -36.25
CA LYS A 438 -1.90 -11.57 -35.00
C LYS A 438 -2.37 -12.32 -33.75
N TRP A 439 -3.66 -12.66 -33.68
CA TRP A 439 -4.26 -13.32 -32.53
C TRP A 439 -4.32 -14.84 -32.68
N LEU A 440 -4.57 -15.36 -33.89
CA LEU A 440 -4.54 -16.80 -34.16
C LEU A 440 -3.18 -17.42 -33.80
N GLU A 441 -2.07 -16.73 -34.10
CA GLU A 441 -0.73 -17.24 -33.79
C GLU A 441 -0.51 -17.39 -32.26
N LYS A 442 -1.13 -16.51 -31.45
CA LYS A 442 -1.14 -16.51 -29.98
C LYS A 442 -2.23 -17.40 -29.35
N SER A 443 -3.24 -17.81 -30.11
CA SER A 443 -4.41 -18.52 -29.59
C SER A 443 -4.19 -20.03 -29.52
N GLY A 444 -4.52 -20.60 -28.37
CA GLY A 444 -4.61 -22.05 -28.20
C GLY A 444 -6.00 -22.61 -28.52
N MET A 445 -7.03 -21.74 -28.52
CA MET A 445 -8.39 -22.07 -28.96
C MET A 445 -9.03 -20.87 -29.67
N HIS A 446 -9.89 -21.14 -30.67
CA HIS A 446 -10.61 -20.15 -31.47
C HIS A 446 -12.07 -20.57 -31.64
N GLN A 447 -13.00 -19.76 -31.12
CA GLN A 447 -14.42 -19.88 -31.39
C GLN A 447 -14.72 -19.19 -32.73
N TYR A 448 -15.20 -19.96 -33.70
CA TYR A 448 -15.30 -19.53 -35.10
C TYR A 448 -16.74 -19.47 -35.63
N SER A 449 -17.70 -20.04 -34.89
CA SER A 449 -19.14 -19.91 -35.20
C SER A 449 -19.99 -20.11 -33.95
N SER A 450 -21.08 -19.35 -33.81
CA SER A 450 -22.15 -19.58 -32.82
C SER A 450 -23.41 -20.22 -33.43
N SER A 451 -23.24 -20.80 -34.62
CA SER A 451 -24.31 -21.31 -35.48
C SER A 451 -24.06 -22.75 -35.95
N GLY A 452 -23.32 -23.54 -35.17
CA GLY A 452 -23.27 -24.99 -35.32
C GLY A 452 -24.65 -25.62 -35.07
N GLU A 453 -24.81 -26.89 -35.41
CA GLU A 453 -26.07 -27.61 -35.22
C GLU A 453 -26.42 -27.81 -33.72
N ALA A 454 -27.68 -28.15 -33.42
CA ALA A 454 -28.11 -28.49 -32.07
C ALA A 454 -27.36 -29.74 -31.55
N VAL A 455 -26.74 -29.62 -30.37
CA VAL A 455 -26.01 -30.74 -29.72
C VAL A 455 -26.77 -31.37 -28.56
N GLY A 456 -28.02 -30.97 -28.34
CA GLY A 456 -28.86 -31.44 -27.24
C GLY A 456 -30.32 -31.05 -27.44
N ASN A 457 -31.14 -31.28 -26.41
CA ASN A 457 -32.58 -31.01 -26.47
C ASN A 457 -32.98 -29.55 -26.15
N GLY A 458 -32.01 -28.64 -25.98
CA GLY A 458 -32.23 -27.21 -25.75
C GLY A 458 -32.05 -26.37 -27.02
N SER A 459 -31.01 -25.54 -27.04
CA SER A 459 -30.69 -24.62 -28.13
C SER A 459 -30.64 -25.30 -29.51
N LYS A 460 -31.16 -24.58 -30.52
CA LYS A 460 -31.09 -25.00 -31.93
C LYS A 460 -29.71 -24.84 -32.54
N THR A 461 -28.84 -24.06 -31.91
CA THR A 461 -27.46 -23.83 -32.34
C THR A 461 -26.46 -24.07 -31.21
N THR A 462 -25.21 -24.33 -31.60
CA THR A 462 -24.09 -24.55 -30.68
C THR A 462 -22.86 -23.80 -31.14
N ASP A 463 -22.05 -23.39 -30.18
CA ASP A 463 -20.82 -22.66 -30.42
C ASP A 463 -19.67 -23.64 -30.74
N MET A 464 -18.95 -23.32 -31.80
CA MET A 464 -18.01 -24.20 -32.50
C MET A 464 -16.59 -23.66 -32.41
N ASN A 465 -15.67 -24.56 -32.08
CA ASN A 465 -14.32 -24.21 -31.65
C ASN A 465 -13.25 -25.06 -32.32
N HIS A 466 -12.15 -24.42 -32.71
CA HIS A 466 -10.90 -25.09 -33.02
C HIS A 466 -9.96 -24.99 -31.82
N ILE A 467 -9.41 -26.12 -31.36
CA ILE A 467 -8.26 -26.13 -30.45
C ILE A 467 -7.01 -26.35 -31.30
N PHE A 468 -5.94 -25.61 -31.00
CA PHE A 468 -4.66 -25.68 -31.72
C PHE A 468 -3.51 -26.27 -30.90
N TYR A 469 -3.54 -26.12 -29.57
CA TYR A 469 -2.48 -26.61 -28.69
C TYR A 469 -2.83 -28.00 -28.14
N ASP A 470 -1.82 -28.84 -27.97
CA ASP A 470 -1.95 -30.11 -27.23
C ASP A 470 -2.02 -29.85 -25.71
N TYR A 471 -3.13 -29.23 -25.30
CA TYR A 471 -3.47 -29.01 -23.90
C TYR A 471 -3.44 -30.30 -23.06
N PRO A 472 -3.93 -31.46 -23.54
CA PRO A 472 -3.80 -32.72 -22.80
C PRO A 472 -2.35 -33.04 -22.44
N SER A 473 -1.41 -32.91 -23.37
CA SER A 473 0.01 -33.11 -23.08
C SER A 473 0.61 -32.03 -22.18
N ILE A 474 0.28 -30.74 -22.39
CA ILE A 474 0.73 -29.64 -21.52
C ILE A 474 0.32 -29.91 -20.06
N ILE A 475 -0.97 -30.17 -19.85
CA ILE A 475 -1.58 -30.30 -18.53
C ILE A 475 -1.10 -31.58 -17.83
N LYS A 476 -1.11 -32.73 -18.51
CA LYS A 476 -0.73 -34.02 -17.92
C LYS A 476 0.77 -34.16 -17.68
N ASN A 477 1.62 -33.71 -18.60
CA ASN A 477 3.08 -33.89 -18.43
C ASN A 477 3.67 -32.92 -17.41
N LEU A 478 3.12 -31.71 -17.28
CA LEU A 478 3.62 -30.68 -16.36
C LEU A 478 2.95 -30.70 -14.97
N GLY A 479 1.88 -31.48 -14.80
CA GLY A 479 1.22 -31.70 -13.51
C GLY A 479 0.16 -30.65 -13.13
N PHE A 480 -0.41 -29.97 -14.13
CA PHE A 480 -1.52 -29.05 -13.88
C PHE A 480 -2.84 -29.81 -13.67
N ASN A 481 -3.89 -29.11 -13.25
CA ASN A 481 -5.24 -29.63 -13.07
C ASN A 481 -5.33 -30.84 -12.11
N GLY A 482 -4.32 -31.06 -11.25
CA GLY A 482 -4.25 -32.20 -10.33
C GLY A 482 -3.72 -33.49 -10.95
N PHE A 483 -3.16 -33.46 -12.16
CA PHE A 483 -2.40 -34.59 -12.68
C PHE A 483 -1.04 -34.72 -11.98
N ILE A 484 -0.58 -35.95 -11.81
CA ILE A 484 0.81 -36.21 -11.40
C ILE A 484 1.70 -35.99 -12.63
N ALA A 485 2.68 -35.08 -12.52
CA ALA A 485 3.61 -34.81 -13.61
C ALA A 485 4.42 -36.07 -13.96
N THR A 486 4.28 -36.56 -15.20
CA THR A 486 4.97 -37.76 -15.69
C THR A 486 6.14 -37.46 -16.63
N TYR A 487 6.38 -36.17 -16.95
CA TYR A 487 7.54 -35.66 -17.69
C TYR A 487 7.88 -36.37 -19.01
N LYS A 488 6.88 -36.89 -19.72
CA LYS A 488 7.05 -37.45 -21.06
C LYS A 488 6.97 -36.35 -22.10
N LEU A 489 8.09 -35.68 -22.37
CA LEU A 489 8.20 -34.86 -23.58
C LEU A 489 7.95 -35.75 -24.82
N PRO A 490 7.27 -35.24 -25.87
CA PRO A 490 7.31 -35.89 -27.17
C PRO A 490 8.77 -36.00 -27.63
N LYS A 491 9.07 -36.96 -28.53
CA LYS A 491 10.39 -37.01 -29.17
C LYS A 491 10.68 -35.64 -29.77
N LEU A 492 11.68 -34.96 -29.21
CA LEU A 492 12.26 -33.77 -29.81
C LEU A 492 12.63 -34.13 -31.26
N PRO A 493 12.29 -33.32 -32.27
CA PRO A 493 12.73 -33.57 -33.63
C PRO A 493 14.26 -33.72 -33.66
N GLU A 494 14.80 -34.60 -34.50
CA GLU A 494 16.24 -34.94 -34.51
C GLU A 494 17.14 -33.73 -34.79
N LYS A 495 16.56 -32.68 -35.39
CA LYS A 495 16.96 -31.31 -35.11
C LYS A 495 15.89 -30.66 -34.24
N ILE A 496 16.26 -30.32 -33.01
CA ILE A 496 15.90 -29.00 -32.52
C ILE A 496 16.62 -28.05 -33.47
N GLU A 497 15.96 -27.65 -34.57
CA GLU A 497 16.12 -26.27 -34.97
C GLU A 497 15.78 -25.49 -33.69
N LYS A 498 16.79 -24.82 -33.13
CA LYS A 498 16.55 -23.86 -32.05
C LYS A 498 15.32 -23.05 -32.47
N PRO A 499 14.39 -22.69 -31.57
CA PRO A 499 13.43 -21.64 -31.89
C PRO A 499 14.25 -20.52 -32.53
N ILE A 500 13.92 -20.22 -33.80
CA ILE A 500 14.81 -19.53 -34.73
C ILE A 500 15.36 -18.29 -34.01
N ASP A 501 16.63 -17.92 -34.26
CA ASP A 501 17.24 -16.67 -33.78
C ASP A 501 16.57 -15.43 -34.44
N ASP A 502 15.23 -15.39 -34.43
CA ASP A 502 14.33 -14.49 -35.15
C ASP A 502 13.99 -13.23 -34.33
N VAL A 503 14.63 -13.08 -33.16
CA VAL A 503 14.91 -11.77 -32.55
C VAL A 503 16.32 -11.26 -32.93
N LYS A 504 16.90 -11.81 -34.01
CA LYS A 504 17.55 -10.99 -35.03
C LYS A 504 16.68 -10.83 -36.27
N ARG A 505 15.40 -10.52 -36.07
CA ARG A 505 14.74 -9.56 -36.98
C ARG A 505 15.71 -8.41 -37.18
N LYS A 506 16.21 -8.29 -38.41
CA LYS A 506 16.84 -7.09 -38.91
C LYS A 506 15.74 -6.04 -38.95
N ILE A 507 15.47 -5.43 -37.79
CA ILE A 507 14.57 -4.28 -37.68
C ILE A 507 15.10 -3.30 -38.72
N VAL A 508 14.32 -3.06 -39.77
CA VAL A 508 14.60 -2.00 -40.73
C VAL A 508 14.33 -0.72 -39.96
N LYS A 509 15.36 -0.33 -39.21
CA LYS A 509 15.34 0.78 -38.28
C LYS A 509 14.98 2.00 -39.11
N LYS A 510 13.90 2.67 -38.74
CA LYS A 510 13.45 3.90 -39.42
C LYS A 510 14.61 4.88 -39.40
N SER A 511 14.72 5.73 -40.43
CA SER A 511 15.79 6.72 -40.44
C SER A 511 15.63 7.67 -39.24
N ILE A 512 16.74 8.27 -38.82
CA ILE A 512 16.73 9.29 -37.76
C ILE A 512 15.79 10.46 -38.15
N ASP A 513 15.65 10.79 -39.44
CA ASP A 513 14.69 11.78 -39.93
C ASP A 513 13.23 11.37 -39.69
N THR A 514 12.87 10.11 -39.97
CA THR A 514 11.52 9.60 -39.69
C THR A 514 11.20 9.61 -38.20
N ILE A 515 12.15 9.18 -37.35
CA ILE A 515 11.95 9.18 -35.90
C ILE A 515 11.90 10.60 -35.34
N ALA A 516 12.73 11.53 -35.83
CA ALA A 516 12.67 12.93 -35.41
C ALA A 516 11.30 13.56 -35.71
N ARG A 517 10.67 13.23 -36.85
CA ARG A 517 9.28 13.64 -37.13
C ARG A 517 8.27 12.99 -36.20
N GLU A 518 8.39 11.71 -35.89
CA GLU A 518 7.52 11.04 -34.90
C GLU A 518 7.69 11.60 -33.48
N VAL A 519 8.88 12.10 -33.13
CA VAL A 519 9.15 12.81 -31.87
C VAL A 519 8.43 14.17 -31.84
N LEU A 520 8.40 14.89 -32.96
CA LEU A 520 7.62 16.12 -33.13
C LEU A 520 6.10 15.86 -33.09
N ASP A 521 5.65 14.73 -33.62
CA ASP A 521 4.26 14.25 -33.49
C ASP A 521 3.89 13.80 -32.05
N GLY A 522 4.81 13.90 -31.08
CA GLY A 522 4.60 13.51 -29.69
C GLY A 522 4.55 12.00 -29.42
N LYS A 523 4.73 11.15 -30.44
CA LYS A 523 4.59 9.67 -30.35
C LYS A 523 5.58 9.02 -29.39
N TRP A 524 6.70 9.69 -29.13
CA TRP A 524 7.79 9.25 -28.26
C TRP A 524 7.77 9.91 -26.88
N GLY A 525 6.72 10.65 -26.49
CA GLY A 525 6.63 11.28 -25.17
C GLY A 525 7.56 12.50 -25.00
N TYR A 526 7.86 12.86 -23.75
CA TYR A 526 8.55 14.10 -23.38
C TYR A 526 9.59 13.87 -22.27
N GLY A 527 10.64 14.69 -22.23
CA GLY A 527 11.70 14.58 -21.21
C GLY A 527 12.37 13.21 -21.19
N ASP A 528 12.60 12.67 -20.00
CA ASP A 528 13.30 11.39 -19.80
C ASP A 528 12.53 10.17 -20.34
N ASP A 529 11.19 10.20 -20.39
CA ASP A 529 10.38 9.16 -21.05
C ASP A 529 10.78 9.00 -22.52
N ARG A 530 10.97 10.12 -23.22
CA ARG A 530 11.42 10.13 -24.61
C ARG A 530 12.81 9.54 -24.78
N LYS A 531 13.71 9.87 -23.87
CA LYS A 531 15.07 9.34 -23.90
C LYS A 531 15.05 7.82 -23.73
N ASN A 532 14.42 7.33 -22.66
CA ASN A 532 14.34 5.91 -22.36
C ASN A 532 13.70 5.13 -23.51
N ARG A 533 12.55 5.59 -24.03
CA ARG A 533 11.84 4.90 -25.12
C ARG A 533 12.62 4.87 -26.43
N LEU A 534 13.34 5.95 -26.77
CA LEU A 534 14.21 5.96 -27.95
C LEU A 534 15.41 5.00 -27.78
N GLU A 535 16.02 4.96 -26.60
CA GLU A 535 17.16 4.09 -26.29
C GLU A 535 16.74 2.61 -26.21
N GLU A 536 15.56 2.29 -25.66
CA GLU A 536 14.92 0.96 -25.70
C GLU A 536 14.60 0.50 -27.13
N ALA A 537 14.12 1.41 -27.98
CA ALA A 537 13.96 1.16 -29.42
C ALA A 537 15.32 1.15 -30.19
N GLY A 538 16.44 1.24 -29.47
CA GLY A 538 17.80 1.14 -29.97
C GLY A 538 18.35 2.40 -30.64
N TYR A 539 17.63 3.53 -30.64
CA TYR A 539 18.11 4.80 -31.19
C TYR A 539 19.00 5.53 -30.18
N ASN A 540 20.05 6.18 -30.66
CA ASN A 540 20.78 7.14 -29.83
C ASN A 540 19.90 8.39 -29.66
N TYR A 541 19.53 8.68 -28.42
CA TYR A 541 18.70 9.84 -28.09
C TYR A 541 19.29 11.16 -28.62
N TYR A 542 20.61 11.36 -28.49
CA TYR A 542 21.26 12.61 -28.88
C TYR A 542 21.27 12.80 -30.41
N ASP A 543 21.42 11.72 -31.19
CA ASP A 543 21.35 11.80 -32.66
C ASP A 543 19.93 12.16 -33.13
N VAL A 544 18.91 11.57 -32.50
CA VAL A 544 17.50 11.91 -32.78
C VAL A 544 17.18 13.33 -32.34
N GLN A 545 17.56 13.73 -31.14
CA GLN A 545 17.29 15.08 -30.62
C GLN A 545 18.04 16.16 -31.40
N LYS A 546 19.27 15.88 -31.88
CA LYS A 546 19.96 16.75 -32.84
C LYS A 546 19.16 16.91 -34.12
N ARG A 547 18.64 15.83 -34.71
CA ARG A 547 17.82 15.92 -35.92
C ARG A 547 16.48 16.63 -35.70
N VAL A 548 15.88 16.50 -34.52
CA VAL A 548 14.69 17.27 -34.10
C VAL A 548 15.00 18.77 -34.10
N ASN A 549 16.15 19.18 -33.53
CA ASN A 549 16.58 20.58 -33.52
C ASN A 549 16.81 21.10 -34.94
N GLU A 550 17.50 20.34 -35.81
CA GLU A 550 17.71 20.68 -37.22
C GLU A 550 16.39 20.87 -38.00
N ILE A 551 15.33 20.09 -37.69
CA ILE A 551 14.01 20.21 -38.32
C ILE A 551 13.26 21.46 -37.80
N LEU A 552 13.45 21.83 -36.53
CA LEU A 552 12.85 23.01 -35.91
C LEU A 552 13.61 24.31 -36.15
N GLY A 553 14.85 24.25 -36.66
CA GLY A 553 15.69 25.42 -36.92
C GLY A 553 16.45 25.94 -35.69
N TYR A 554 16.78 25.07 -34.73
CA TYR A 554 17.56 25.37 -33.52
C TYR A 554 19.01 24.87 -33.60
#